data_AF-A0ABD2ZP47-F1
#
_entry.id   AF-A0ABD2ZP47-F1
#
_cell.length_a   1.000
_cell.length_b   1.000
_cell.length_c   1.000
_cell.angle_alpha   90.00
_cell.angle_beta   90.00
_cell.angle_gamma   90.00
#
_symmetry.space_group_name_H-M   'P 1'
#
loop_
_entity.id
_entity.type
_entity.pdbx_description
1 polymer ?
#
loop_
_entity_poly.entity_id
_entity_poly.type
_entity_poly.pdbx_seq_one_letter_code
_entity_poly.pdbx_strand_id
1 'polypeptide(L)'
;MVQKNIPCTGNINLECIMIRLIISLKAHTGDFWLIFVPPTGDGTVPPCGFGSFHQQYLIDRQLVAVGVIDILPKCLSIKYLFWDPDLAFLSLGKYSALEELEWVKEKQIDCPILEYYYLGYYIYSGIKMRYKAADRPSELLCPLRHYVVFFLKKWHR
;
A
#
# COMPACT_ATOMS: atom_id res chain seq x y z
N MET A 1 -8.97 9.13 -0.29
CA MET A 1 -9.67 9.07 1.01
C MET A 1 -10.93 8.25 0.75
N VAL A 2 -10.89 6.95 1.01
CA VAL A 2 -12.03 6.05 0.77
C VAL A 2 -12.69 5.82 2.13
N GLN A 3 -13.87 6.41 2.32
CA GLN A 3 -14.74 6.09 3.43
C GLN A 3 -15.80 5.12 2.91
N LYS A 4 -15.64 3.82 3.19
CA LYS A 4 -16.73 2.85 3.02
C LYS A 4 -17.30 2.56 4.40
N ASN A 5 -18.37 3.26 4.78
CA ASN A 5 -19.14 2.93 5.98
C ASN A 5 -20.32 2.05 5.56
N ILE A 6 -20.30 0.77 5.93
CA ILE A 6 -21.48 -0.12 5.83
C ILE A 6 -21.79 -0.59 7.28
N PRO A 7 -23.04 -0.57 7.75
CA PRO A 7 -23.33 -0.96 9.12
C PRO A 7 -23.32 -2.48 9.28
N CYS A 8 -22.50 -3.00 10.20
CA CYS A 8 -22.51 -4.42 10.58
C CYS A 8 -23.11 -4.61 11.97
N THR A 9 -24.24 -5.31 12.02
CA THR A 9 -24.94 -5.75 13.22
C THR A 9 -24.39 -7.10 13.72
N GLY A 10 -23.90 -7.14 14.96
CA GLY A 10 -24.10 -8.29 15.85
C GLY A 10 -23.10 -9.45 15.87
N ASN A 11 -22.11 -9.56 14.97
CA ASN A 11 -21.11 -10.63 15.08
C ASN A 11 -19.75 -10.17 14.49
N ILE A 12 -18.66 -10.24 15.26
CA ILE A 12 -17.33 -9.76 14.85
C ILE A 12 -16.67 -10.79 13.93
N ASN A 13 -17.21 -10.95 12.72
CA ASN A 13 -16.53 -11.66 11.64
C ASN A 13 -15.50 -10.75 10.97
N LEU A 14 -14.48 -11.35 10.32
CA LEU A 14 -13.45 -10.64 9.54
C LEU A 14 -14.06 -9.55 8.63
N GLU A 15 -15.17 -9.85 7.97
CA GLU A 15 -15.87 -8.89 7.11
C GLU A 15 -16.39 -7.66 7.87
N CYS A 16 -16.87 -7.83 9.10
CA CYS A 16 -17.38 -6.73 9.92
C CYS A 16 -16.27 -5.78 10.39
N ILE A 17 -15.06 -6.30 10.65
CA ILE A 17 -13.90 -5.49 11.02
C ILE A 17 -13.42 -4.67 9.82
N MET A 18 -13.31 -5.31 8.65
CA MET A 18 -12.88 -4.64 7.41
C MET A 18 -13.83 -3.53 6.99
N ILE A 19 -15.13 -3.69 7.23
CA ILE A 19 -16.15 -2.69 6.92
C ILE A 19 -16.04 -1.43 7.79
N ARG A 20 -15.45 -1.53 8.99
CA ARG A 20 -15.26 -0.39 9.91
C ARG A 20 -13.89 0.27 9.77
N LEU A 21 -13.05 -0.26 8.90
CA LEU A 21 -11.68 0.18 8.72
C LEU A 21 -11.64 1.47 7.91
N ILE A 22 -11.11 2.53 8.52
CA ILE A 22 -10.88 3.81 7.87
C ILE A 22 -9.40 3.94 7.57
N ILE A 23 -9.06 4.18 6.30
CA ILE A 23 -7.70 4.49 5.86
C ILE A 23 -7.59 5.99 5.58
N SER A 24 -6.74 6.67 6.32
CA SER A 24 -6.46 8.10 6.14
C SER A 24 -5.00 8.33 5.77
N LEU A 25 -4.76 9.21 4.79
CA LEU A 25 -3.42 9.67 4.42
C LEU A 25 -3.12 10.99 5.11
N LYS A 26 -2.00 11.03 5.84
CA LYS A 26 -1.49 12.26 6.45
C LYS A 26 -0.12 12.56 5.88
N ALA A 27 0.02 13.70 5.20
CA ALA A 27 1.31 14.15 4.68
C ALA A 27 2.29 14.31 5.84
N HIS A 28 3.52 13.83 5.65
CA HIS A 28 4.59 14.07 6.59
C HIS A 28 5.24 15.42 6.24
N THR A 29 5.05 16.41 7.11
CA THR A 29 5.59 17.76 6.96
C THR A 29 6.90 17.98 7.73
N GLY A 30 7.51 16.93 8.28
CA GLY A 30 8.83 16.96 8.92
C GLY A 30 9.96 16.55 7.97
N ASP A 31 11.20 16.91 8.31
CA ASP A 31 12.47 16.81 7.56
C ASP A 31 12.80 15.41 6.98
N PHE A 32 11.96 14.89 6.08
CA PHE A 32 12.28 13.77 5.22
C PHE A 32 12.88 14.29 3.92
N TRP A 33 13.84 13.54 3.39
CA TRP A 33 14.59 13.87 2.17
C TRP A 33 13.73 14.06 0.90
N LEU A 34 12.43 13.74 0.94
CA LEU A 34 11.50 13.94 -0.17
C LEU A 34 10.73 15.26 0.01
N ILE A 35 10.90 16.16 -0.96
CA ILE A 35 10.18 17.42 -1.03
C ILE A 35 8.71 17.12 -1.35
N PHE A 36 7.78 17.64 -0.54
CA PHE A 36 6.35 17.57 -0.85
C PHE A 36 6.05 18.42 -2.09
N VAL A 37 5.36 17.82 -3.08
CA VAL A 37 4.91 18.51 -4.29
C VAL A 37 3.39 18.61 -4.25
N PRO A 38 2.81 19.81 -4.16
CA PRO A 38 1.36 19.98 -4.14
C PRO A 38 0.74 19.62 -5.50
N PRO A 39 -0.56 19.25 -5.53
CA PRO A 39 -1.27 19.01 -6.78
C PRO A 39 -1.34 20.29 -7.63
N THR A 40 -1.03 20.18 -8.91
CA THR A 40 -1.01 21.27 -9.90
C THR A 40 -2.30 21.41 -10.71
N GLY A 41 -3.19 20.41 -10.64
CA GLY A 41 -4.48 20.42 -11.35
C GLY A 41 -4.39 20.10 -12.85
N ASP A 42 -3.19 19.85 -13.38
CA ASP A 42 -2.89 19.48 -14.76
C ASP A 42 -2.87 17.96 -15.00
N GLY A 43 -3.22 17.15 -13.99
CA GLY A 43 -3.19 15.69 -14.05
C GLY A 43 -1.78 15.09 -14.02
N THR A 44 -0.74 15.86 -13.71
CA THR A 44 0.64 15.33 -13.58
C THR A 44 0.98 14.94 -12.14
N VAL A 45 0.23 15.46 -11.17
CA VAL A 45 0.41 15.20 -9.75
C VAL A 45 -0.92 14.68 -9.18
N PRO A 46 -0.94 13.57 -8.43
CA PRO A 46 -2.17 13.06 -7.85
C PRO A 46 -2.77 14.08 -6.87
N PRO A 47 -4.08 14.03 -6.57
CA PRO A 47 -4.75 15.02 -5.70
C PRO A 47 -4.15 15.17 -4.29
N CYS A 48 -3.40 14.18 -3.82
CA CYS A 48 -2.71 14.20 -2.52
C CYS A 48 -1.29 14.79 -2.57
N GLY A 49 -0.75 15.06 -3.76
CA GLY A 49 0.63 15.48 -3.96
C GLY A 49 1.63 14.31 -4.04
N PHE A 50 2.89 14.63 -4.36
CA PHE A 50 4.02 13.73 -4.16
C PHE A 50 4.69 14.00 -2.80
N GLY A 51 5.36 12.98 -2.25
CA GLY A 51 6.07 13.08 -0.99
C GLY A 51 5.89 11.84 -0.10
N SER A 52 6.22 11.99 1.19
CA SER A 52 6.04 10.94 2.19
C SER A 52 4.75 11.14 2.98
N PHE A 53 4.05 10.03 3.22
CA PHE A 53 2.76 10.02 3.90
C PHE A 53 2.68 8.90 4.94
N HIS A 54 1.92 9.15 5.99
CA HIS A 54 1.46 8.14 6.92
C HIS A 54 0.04 7.70 6.56
N GLN A 55 -0.14 6.43 6.26
CA GLN A 55 -1.44 5.77 6.20
C GLN A 55 -1.84 5.36 7.61
N GLN A 56 -2.98 5.83 8.08
CA GLN A 56 -3.55 5.48 9.36
C GLN A 56 -4.72 4.54 9.14
N TYR A 57 -4.68 3.38 9.79
CA TYR A 57 -5.73 2.39 9.80
C TYR A 57 -6.48 2.52 11.12
N LEU A 58 -7.74 2.91 11.07
CA LEU A 58 -8.58 3.08 12.26
C LEU A 58 -9.76 2.11 12.25
N ILE A 59 -9.96 1.39 13.34
CA ILE A 59 -11.17 0.59 13.59
C ILE A 59 -11.92 1.27 14.74
N ASP A 60 -13.20 1.61 14.54
CA ASP A 60 -14.00 2.31 15.56
C ASP A 60 -13.30 3.55 16.14
N ARG A 61 -12.56 4.28 15.28
CA ARG A 61 -11.72 5.46 15.59
C ARG A 61 -10.47 5.20 16.44
N GLN A 62 -10.15 3.94 16.74
CA GLN A 62 -8.90 3.57 17.37
C GLN A 62 -7.85 3.26 16.31
N LEU A 63 -6.64 3.81 16.46
CA LEU A 63 -5.53 3.55 15.55
C LEU A 63 -5.00 2.13 15.77
N VAL A 64 -5.06 1.31 14.72
CA VAL A 64 -4.69 -0.12 14.78
C VAL A 64 -3.49 -0.48 13.92
N ALA A 65 -3.19 0.34 12.90
CA ALA A 65 -1.96 0.20 12.11
C ALA A 65 -1.54 1.54 11.52
N VAL A 66 -0.25 1.63 11.21
CA VAL A 66 0.33 2.76 10.49
C VAL A 66 1.22 2.25 9.37
N GLY A 67 0.92 2.69 8.16
CA GLY A 67 1.77 2.54 6.98
C GLY A 67 2.58 3.80 6.73
N VAL A 68 3.83 3.66 6.34
CA VAL A 68 4.70 4.74 5.85
C VAL A 68 4.89 4.49 4.37
N ILE A 69 4.40 5.42 3.55
CA ILE A 69 4.45 5.32 2.09
C ILE A 69 5.11 6.57 1.49
N ASP A 70 5.72 6.41 0.33
CA ASP A 70 6.08 7.51 -0.55
C ASP A 70 5.24 7.46 -1.81
N ILE A 71 4.74 8.61 -2.24
CA ILE A 71 4.08 8.78 -3.53
C ILE A 71 5.04 9.56 -4.41
N LEU A 72 5.48 8.93 -5.48
CA LEU A 72 6.48 9.40 -6.42
C LEU A 72 5.87 9.48 -7.84
N PRO A 73 6.49 10.22 -8.78
CA PRO A 73 5.92 10.42 -10.12
C PRO A 73 5.54 9.14 -10.85
N LYS A 74 6.33 8.06 -10.69
CA LYS A 74 6.07 6.78 -11.35
C LYS A 74 5.46 5.71 -10.46
N CYS A 75 5.50 5.87 -9.14
CA CYS A 75 5.12 4.79 -8.25
C CYS A 75 4.63 5.22 -6.87
N LEU A 76 3.83 4.36 -6.26
CA LEU A 76 3.60 4.34 -4.82
C LEU A 76 4.54 3.30 -4.20
N SER A 77 5.29 3.68 -3.18
CA SER A 77 6.27 2.84 -2.51
C SER A 77 5.95 2.69 -1.03
N ILE A 78 5.68 1.48 -0.57
CA ILE A 78 5.52 1.20 0.87
C ILE A 78 6.88 0.93 1.51
N LYS A 79 7.16 1.66 2.61
CA LYS A 79 8.40 1.53 3.38
C LYS A 79 8.20 0.63 4.59
N TYR A 80 7.24 1.00 5.44
CA TYR A 80 6.98 0.33 6.70
C TYR A 80 5.48 0.16 6.88
N LEU A 81 5.08 -0.97 7.44
CA LEU A 81 3.74 -1.16 7.97
C LEU A 81 3.89 -1.88 9.29
N PHE A 82 3.35 -1.28 10.34
CA PHE A 82 3.28 -1.88 11.66
C PHE A 82 1.86 -1.76 12.19
N TRP A 83 1.45 -2.77 12.96
CA TRP A 83 0.07 -2.94 13.39
C TRP A 83 0.02 -3.53 14.79
N ASP A 84 -1.14 -3.42 15.42
CA ASP A 84 -1.44 -4.01 16.71
C ASP A 84 -1.33 -5.55 16.64
N PRO A 85 -0.46 -6.20 17.43
CA PRO A 85 -0.26 -7.65 17.40
C PRO A 85 -1.54 -8.44 17.67
N ASP A 86 -2.50 -7.90 18.43
CA ASP A 86 -3.78 -8.56 18.72
C ASP A 86 -4.63 -8.72 17.46
N LEU A 87 -4.32 -7.95 16.40
CA LEU A 87 -4.97 -7.97 15.10
C LEU A 87 -4.16 -8.71 14.03
N ALA A 88 -3.12 -9.47 14.41
CA ALA A 88 -2.31 -10.22 13.45
C ALA A 88 -3.12 -11.19 12.56
N PHE A 89 -4.25 -11.71 13.08
CA PHE A 89 -5.16 -12.59 12.34
C PHE A 89 -5.81 -11.91 11.12
N LEU A 90 -5.91 -10.57 11.11
CA LEU A 90 -6.44 -9.79 9.98
C LEU A 90 -5.49 -9.76 8.77
N SER A 91 -4.22 -10.11 8.96
CA SER A 91 -3.20 -10.05 7.89
C SER A 91 -3.13 -8.66 7.23
N LEU A 92 -3.09 -7.59 8.05
CA LEU A 92 -3.15 -6.20 7.60
C LEU A 92 -2.12 -5.85 6.51
N GLY A 93 -0.95 -6.49 6.49
CA GLY A 93 0.03 -6.32 5.42
C GLY A 93 -0.45 -6.72 4.03
N LYS A 94 -1.25 -7.78 3.92
CA LYS A 94 -1.84 -8.19 2.63
C LYS A 94 -2.97 -7.23 2.24
N TYR A 95 -3.79 -6.82 3.20
CA TYR A 95 -4.88 -5.89 2.95
C TYR A 95 -4.36 -4.52 2.49
N SER A 96 -3.38 -3.96 3.20
CA SER A 96 -2.68 -2.71 2.84
C SER A 96 -2.22 -2.74 1.39
N ALA A 97 -1.58 -3.84 0.98
CA ALA A 97 -1.06 -3.99 -0.36
C ALA A 97 -2.15 -4.00 -1.44
N LEU A 98 -3.31 -4.59 -1.17
CA LEU A 98 -4.44 -4.61 -2.10
C LEU A 98 -5.09 -3.23 -2.23
N GLU A 99 -5.28 -2.53 -1.11
CA GLU A 99 -5.83 -1.16 -1.10
C GLU A 99 -4.90 -0.17 -1.81
N GLU A 100 -3.59 -0.26 -1.57
CA GLU A 100 -2.59 0.57 -2.22
C GLU A 100 -2.53 0.30 -3.73
N LEU A 101 -2.61 -0.97 -4.15
CA LEU A 101 -2.68 -1.33 -5.56
C LEU A 101 -3.94 -0.79 -6.24
N GLU A 102 -5.10 -0.91 -5.58
CA GLU A 102 -6.35 -0.37 -6.08
C GLU A 102 -6.27 1.16 -6.18
N TRP A 103 -5.69 1.82 -5.17
CA TRP A 103 -5.47 3.26 -5.19
C TRP A 103 -4.60 3.71 -6.37
N VAL A 104 -3.51 2.99 -6.66
CA VAL A 104 -2.66 3.30 -7.83
C VAL A 104 -3.45 3.19 -9.13
N LYS A 105 -4.25 2.12 -9.30
CA LYS A 105 -5.10 1.95 -10.48
C LYS A 105 -6.13 3.05 -10.63
N GLU A 106 -6.82 3.41 -9.54
CA GLU A 106 -7.79 4.51 -9.54
C GLU A 106 -7.11 5.84 -9.90
N LYS A 107 -5.91 6.08 -9.37
CA LYS A 107 -5.17 7.33 -9.61
C LYS A 107 -4.46 7.42 -10.93
N GLN A 108 -4.23 6.30 -11.61
CA GLN A 108 -3.72 6.29 -12.97
C GLN A 108 -4.68 6.99 -13.96
N ILE A 109 -5.98 7.03 -13.66
CA ILE A 109 -6.99 7.76 -14.45
C ILE A 109 -6.71 9.27 -14.40
N ASP A 110 -6.40 9.80 -13.21
CA ASP A 110 -6.12 11.22 -12.97
C ASP A 110 -4.66 11.59 -13.28
N CYS A 111 -3.75 10.65 -13.09
CA CYS A 111 -2.30 10.82 -13.15
C CYS A 111 -1.65 9.62 -13.88
N PRO A 112 -1.62 9.64 -15.23
CA PRO A 112 -1.17 8.49 -16.03
C PRO A 112 0.29 8.10 -15.81
N ILE A 113 1.11 9.01 -15.27
CA ILE A 113 2.52 8.74 -14.96
C ILE A 113 2.68 7.80 -13.76
N LEU A 114 1.70 7.72 -12.86
CA LEU A 114 1.70 6.85 -11.69
C LEU A 114 1.28 5.44 -12.11
N GLU A 115 2.27 4.59 -12.38
CA GLU A 115 2.06 3.28 -13.01
C GLU A 115 2.39 2.10 -12.09
N TYR A 116 3.37 2.28 -11.19
CA TYR A 116 3.94 1.17 -10.43
C TYR A 116 3.54 1.19 -8.96
N TYR A 117 3.39 0.00 -8.40
CA TYR A 117 3.30 -0.20 -6.95
C TYR A 117 4.52 -0.98 -6.47
N TYR A 118 5.34 -0.33 -5.65
CA TYR A 118 6.58 -0.89 -5.10
C TYR A 118 6.35 -1.40 -3.68
N LEU A 119 6.22 -2.72 -3.56
CA LEU A 119 5.97 -3.43 -2.30
C LEU A 119 7.21 -3.53 -1.39
N GLY A 120 8.33 -2.93 -1.79
CA GLY A 120 9.62 -3.01 -1.11
C GLY A 120 10.42 -4.28 -1.45
N TYR A 121 11.58 -4.43 -0.81
CA TYR A 121 12.48 -5.56 -1.01
C TYR A 121 11.78 -6.92 -0.82
N TYR A 122 12.28 -7.95 -1.50
CA TYR A 122 11.83 -9.33 -1.38
C TYR A 122 13.01 -10.25 -1.03
N ILE A 123 12.96 -10.88 0.13
CA ILE A 123 13.93 -11.88 0.58
C ILE A 123 13.29 -13.26 0.46
N TYR A 124 13.77 -14.07 -0.47
CA TYR A 124 13.13 -15.35 -0.82
C TYR A 124 13.04 -16.35 0.36
N SER A 125 14.01 -16.31 1.27
CA SER A 125 14.09 -17.21 2.43
C SER A 125 13.12 -16.84 3.56
N GLY A 126 12.58 -15.62 3.56
CA GLY A 126 11.72 -15.12 4.63
C GLY A 126 10.25 -15.57 4.46
N ILE A 127 9.73 -16.36 5.41
CA ILE A 127 8.31 -16.78 5.42
C ILE A 127 7.36 -15.56 5.40
N LYS A 128 7.70 -14.51 6.16
CA LYS A 128 6.91 -13.26 6.24
C LYS A 128 6.86 -12.48 4.92
N MET A 129 7.72 -12.77 3.95
CA MET A 129 7.78 -12.04 2.68
C MET A 129 7.11 -12.79 1.54
N ARG A 130 6.71 -14.06 1.75
CA ARG A 130 6.07 -14.89 0.73
C ARG A 130 4.79 -14.29 0.17
N TYR A 131 4.07 -13.48 0.95
CA TYR A 131 2.86 -12.82 0.46
C TYR A 131 3.14 -11.86 -0.71
N LYS A 132 4.31 -11.20 -0.74
CA LYS A 132 4.72 -10.28 -1.81
C LYS A 132 4.82 -10.94 -3.19
N ALA A 133 5.00 -12.25 -3.19
CA ALA A 133 5.11 -13.09 -4.39
C ALA A 133 3.78 -13.76 -4.78
N ALA A 134 2.73 -13.60 -3.96
CA ALA A 134 1.46 -14.28 -4.16
C ALA A 134 0.58 -13.55 -5.19
N ASP A 135 0.65 -12.22 -5.22
CA ASP A 135 -0.16 -11.38 -6.09
C ASP A 135 0.48 -11.26 -7.48
N ARG A 136 -0.36 -11.27 -8.53
CA ARG A 136 0.07 -11.19 -9.93
C ARG A 136 -0.69 -10.12 -10.70
N PRO A 137 -0.06 -9.46 -11.68
CA PRO A 137 1.35 -9.59 -12.08
C PRO A 137 2.31 -9.01 -11.04
N SER A 138 3.46 -9.66 -10.83
CA SER A 138 4.52 -9.18 -9.93
C SER A 138 5.89 -9.34 -10.58
N GLU A 139 6.74 -8.36 -10.31
CA GLU A 139 8.03 -8.14 -10.93
C GLU A 139 9.11 -8.02 -9.87
N LEU A 140 10.28 -8.60 -10.13
CA LEU A 140 11.45 -8.53 -9.26
C LEU A 140 12.62 -7.90 -10.01
N LEU A 141 13.24 -6.89 -9.41
CA LEU A 141 14.49 -6.35 -9.90
C LEU A 141 15.65 -7.30 -9.56
N CYS A 142 16.37 -7.78 -10.57
CA CYS A 142 17.57 -8.57 -10.36
C CYS A 142 18.71 -7.67 -9.82
N PRO A 143 19.27 -7.93 -8.63
CA PRO A 143 20.28 -7.05 -8.03
C PRO A 143 21.62 -7.08 -8.76
N LEU A 144 21.93 -8.15 -9.50
CA LEU A 144 23.21 -8.29 -10.22
C LEU A 144 23.18 -7.67 -11.61
N ARG A 145 22.03 -7.73 -12.28
CA ARG A 145 21.92 -7.41 -13.71
C ARG A 145 20.98 -6.22 -14.00
N HIS A 146 20.33 -5.69 -12.96
CA HIS A 146 19.45 -4.51 -13.00
C HIS A 146 18.32 -4.55 -14.05
N TYR A 147 17.92 -5.75 -14.48
CA TYR A 147 16.70 -5.93 -15.26
C TYR A 147 15.59 -6.56 -14.41
N VAL A 148 14.37 -6.32 -14.83
CA VAL A 148 13.16 -6.81 -14.18
C VAL A 148 12.84 -8.22 -14.65
N VAL A 149 12.48 -9.10 -13.71
CA VAL A 149 12.07 -10.48 -13.95
C VAL A 149 10.65 -10.65 -13.46
N PHE A 150 9.76 -11.17 -14.30
CA PHE A 150 8.43 -11.56 -13.86
C PHE A 150 8.51 -12.73 -12.87
N PHE A 151 7.58 -12.78 -11.93
CA PHE A 151 7.37 -13.94 -11.06
C PHE A 151 6.84 -15.14 -11.88
N LEU A 152 7.68 -15.71 -12.74
CA LEU A 152 7.42 -16.95 -13.45
C LEU A 152 7.59 -18.09 -12.44
N LYS A 153 6.48 -18.63 -11.93
CA LYS A 153 6.53 -19.93 -11.25
C LYS A 153 6.89 -20.97 -12.32
N LYS A 154 8.16 -21.37 -12.40
CA LYS A 154 8.52 -22.65 -13.00
C LYS A 154 7.94 -23.73 -12.09
N TRP A 155 6.86 -24.37 -12.53
CA TRP A 155 6.37 -25.60 -11.91
C TRP A 155 7.45 -26.66 -12.09
N HIS A 156 8.28 -26.89 -11.08
CA HIS A 156 8.90 -28.19 -10.90
C HIS A 156 7.95 -29.01 -10.03
N ARG A 157 7.24 -29.93 -10.69
CA ARG A 157 6.80 -31.18 -10.08
C ARG A 157 7.18 -32.29 -11.04
#